data_AF-A0A7Y4WSX1-F1
#
_entry.id   AF-A0A7Y4WSX1-F1
#
_cell.length_a   1.000
_cell.length_b   1.000
_cell.length_c   1.000
_cell.angle_alpha   90.00
_cell.angle_beta   90.00
_cell.angle_gamma   90.00
#
_symmetry.space_group_name_H-M   'P 1'
#
loop_
_entity.id
_entity.type
_entity.pdbx_description
1 polymer ?
#
loop_
_entity_poly.entity_id
_entity_poly.type
_entity_poly.pdbx_seq_one_letter_code
_entity_poly.pdbx_strand_id
1 'polypeptide(L)' 'MALEFVCEDDVRTALREGRTLRIGERTIVTPAARDLGEAHRVFVEEGWPSDRR' A
#
# COMPACT_ATOMS: atom_id res chain seq x y z
N MET A 1 4.27 -0.41 -10.25
CA MET A 1 5.34 -1.03 -9.46
C MET A 1 4.95 -0.89 -8.02
N ALA A 2 4.79 -2.01 -7.33
CA ALA A 2 4.57 -2.03 -5.89
C ALA A 2 5.77 -1.45 -5.14
N LEU A 3 5.48 -0.78 -4.02
CA LEU A 3 6.48 -0.30 -3.09
C LEU A 3 7.12 -1.50 -2.35
N GLU A 4 8.37 -1.36 -1.93
CA GLU A 4 9.04 -2.42 -1.15
C GLU A 4 8.73 -2.29 0.36
N PHE A 5 8.55 -1.07 0.84
CA PHE A 5 8.27 -0.75 2.23
C PHE A 5 7.28 0.42 2.36
N VAL A 6 6.42 0.40 3.38
CA VAL A 6 5.49 1.48 3.70
C VAL A 6 5.41 1.70 5.22
N CYS A 7 5.64 2.94 5.65
CA CYS A 7 5.41 3.41 7.01
C CYS A 7 4.19 4.33 7.13
N GLU A 8 3.83 4.69 8.36
CA GLU A 8 2.68 5.56 8.62
C GLU A 8 2.83 6.93 7.94
N ASP A 9 4.07 7.47 7.88
CA ASP A 9 4.34 8.77 7.28
C ASP A 9 4.11 8.77 5.75
N ASP A 10 4.46 7.67 5.07
CA ASP A 10 4.16 7.48 3.65
C ASP A 10 2.66 7.51 3.39
N VAL A 11 1.87 6.88 4.27
CA VAL A 11 0.40 6.88 4.20
C VAL A 11 -0.14 8.29 4.43
N ARG A 12 0.33 8.99 5.46
CA ARG A 12 -0.08 10.38 5.74
C ARG A 12 0.23 11.30 4.56
N THR A 13 1.39 11.14 3.96
CA THR A 13 1.81 11.91 2.78
C THR A 13 0.91 11.61 1.59
N ALA A 14 0.67 10.34 1.29
CA ALA A 14 -0.23 9.93 0.21
C ALA A 14 -1.65 10.50 0.39
N LEU A 15 -2.20 10.43 1.61
CA LEU A 15 -3.52 10.99 1.92
C LEU A 15 -3.57 12.51 1.75
N ARG A 16 -2.55 13.23 2.23
CA ARG A 16 -2.45 14.69 2.08
C ARG A 16 -2.40 15.13 0.61
N GLU A 17 -1.80 14.30 -0.23
CA GLU A 17 -1.62 14.58 -1.66
C GLU A 17 -2.74 14.00 -2.52
N GLY A 18 -3.69 13.28 -1.93
CA GLY A 18 -4.76 12.59 -2.67
C GLY A 18 -4.24 11.48 -3.59
N ARG A 19 -3.13 10.84 -3.22
CA ARG A 19 -2.48 9.75 -3.97
C ARG A 19 -2.73 8.40 -3.30
N THR A 20 -2.69 7.34 -4.10
CA THR A 20 -2.76 5.95 -3.60
C THR A 20 -1.37 5.31 -3.55
N LEU A 21 -1.18 4.37 -2.64
CA LEU A 21 0.05 3.59 -2.52
C LEU A 21 -0.13 2.21 -3.14
N ARG A 22 0.68 1.87 -4.14
CA ARG A 22 0.64 0.53 -4.74
C ARG A 22 1.44 -0.45 -3.87
N ILE A 23 0.78 -1.50 -3.38
CA ILE A 23 1.40 -2.55 -2.57
C ILE A 23 1.25 -3.89 -3.29
N GLY A 24 2.17 -4.82 -3.05
CA GLY A 24 2.12 -6.19 -3.56
C GLY A 24 2.51 -7.18 -2.47
N GLU A 25 2.57 -8.46 -2.83
CA GLU A 25 2.81 -9.57 -1.89
C GLU A 25 4.08 -9.42 -1.05
N ARG A 26 5.11 -8.79 -1.62
CA ARG A 26 6.41 -8.59 -0.97
C ARG A 26 6.55 -7.22 -0.29
N THR A 27 5.52 -6.37 -0.36
CA THR A 27 5.57 -5.05 0.27
C THR A 27 5.49 -5.20 1.79
N ILE A 28 6.54 -4.76 2.47
CA ILE A 28 6.54 -4.71 3.93
C ILE A 28 5.79 -3.45 4.36
N VAL A 29 4.71 -3.62 5.12
CA VAL A 29 3.95 -2.49 5.66
C VAL A 29 3.94 -2.60 7.17
N THR A 30 4.37 -1.53 7.83
CA THR A 30 4.35 -1.48 9.30
C THR A 30 2.90 -1.56 9.83
N PRO A 31 2.67 -2.05 11.06
CA PRO A 31 1.32 -2.16 11.61
C PRO A 31 0.54 -0.85 11.57
N ALA A 32 1.15 0.26 11.99
CA ALA A 32 0.51 1.57 11.99
C ALA A 32 0.13 2.06 10.58
N ALA A 33 0.98 1.77 9.58
CA ALA A 33 0.68 2.08 8.18
C ALA A 33 -0.47 1.24 7.64
N ARG A 34 -0.54 -0.05 8.03
CA ARG A 34 -1.65 -0.95 7.66
C ARG A 34 -2.96 -0.40 8.19
N ASP A 35 -3.03 -0.13 9.49
CA ASP A 35 -4.24 0.35 10.16
C ASP A 35 -4.74 1.66 9.53
N LEU A 36 -3.84 2.64 9.35
CA LEU A 36 -4.19 3.93 8.77
C LEU A 36 -4.61 3.80 7.29
N GLY A 37 -3.85 3.02 6.52
CA GLY A 37 -4.08 2.87 5.09
C GLY A 37 -5.34 2.08 4.75
N GLU A 38 -5.70 1.08 5.55
CA GLU A 38 -6.96 0.34 5.43
C GLU A 38 -8.16 1.21 5.79
N ALA A 39 -8.09 1.98 6.88
CA ALA A 39 -9.15 2.90 7.28
C ALA A 39 -9.49 3.93 6.19
N HIS A 40 -8.52 4.30 5.36
CA HIS A 40 -8.67 5.30 4.30
C HIS A 40 -8.70 4.70 2.88
N ARG A 41 -8.59 3.38 2.74
CA ARG A 41 -8.54 2.67 1.45
C ARG A 41 -7.48 3.25 0.50
N VAL A 42 -6.31 3.59 1.04
CA VAL A 42 -5.22 4.24 0.27
C VAL A 42 -4.43 3.23 -0.58
N PHE A 43 -4.52 1.94 -0.26
CA PHE A 43 -3.75 0.90 -0.90
C PHE A 43 -4.40 0.42 -2.20
N VAL A 44 -3.56 0.23 -3.22
CA VAL A 44 -3.92 -0.43 -4.47
C VAL A 44 -3.05 -1.68 -4.59
N GLU A 45 -3.67 -2.85 -4.67
CA GLU A 45 -2.94 -4.09 -4.86
C GLU A 45 -2.37 -4.16 -6.28
N GLU A 46 -1.08 -4.46 -6.40
CA GLU A 46 -0.51 -4.90 -7.67
C GLU A 46 -1.13 -6.27 -7.94
N GLY A 47 -1.92 -6.36 -9.01
CA GLY A 47 -2.69 -7.56 -9.32
C GLY A 47 -1.81 -8.81 -9.24
N TRP A 48 -2.23 -9.77 -8.42
CA TRP A 48 -1.61 -11.08 -8.36
C TRP A 48 -1.57 -11.64 -9.79
N PRO A 49 -0.44 -12.17 -10.30
CA PRO A 49 -0.41 -12.89 -11.56
C PRO A 49 -1.22 -14.19 -11.39
N SER A 50 -2.53 -14.07 -11.41
CA SER A 50 -3.50 -15.16 -11.35
C SER A 50 -3.66 -15.74 -12.75
N ASP A 51 -2.54 -16.08 -13.38
CA ASP A 51 -2.51 -16.96 -14.55
C ASP A 51 -1.10 -17.56 -14.66
N ARG A 52 -0.87 -18.61 -13.87
CA ARG A 52 0.02 -19.69 -14.29
C ARG A 52 -0.82 -20.96 -14.25
N ARG A 53 -1.54 -21.21 -15.34
CA ARG A 53 -1.91 -22.58 -15.71
C ARG A 53 -0.66 -23.44 -15.89
#